data_AF-A0A7C5FIE8-F1
#
_entry.id   AF-A0A7C5FIE8-F1
#
_cell.length_a   1.000
_cell.length_b   1.000
_cell.length_c   1.000
_cell.angle_alpha   90.00
_cell.angle_beta   90.00
_cell.angle_gamma   90.00
#
_symmetry.space_group_name_H-M   'P 1'
#
loop_
_entity.id
_entity.type
_entity.pdbx_description
1 polymer ?
#
loop_
_entity_poly.entity_id
_entity_poly.type
_entity_poly.pdbx_seq_one_letter_code
_entity_poly.pdbx_strand_id
1 'polypeptide(L)'
;MHLLAWTKRETTLTIKICRILYMKEIWRMSMGKKKMKGPREILNELKWREDTDLSKAEIWYMHRGAENNTKIIHGDEIRTLERSFIVLDNASIPYHRIFKIVYGGEVVYKKKNLRI
;
A
#
# COMPACT_ATOMS: atom_id res chain seq x y z
N MET A 1 -46.81 -20.20 32.72
CA MET A 1 -46.37 -19.22 33.75
C MET A 1 -44.89 -19.51 34.01
N HIS A 2 -43.91 -18.63 33.86
CA HIS A 2 -43.91 -17.21 33.54
C HIS A 2 -42.52 -16.88 32.93
N LEU A 3 -42.52 -16.17 31.79
CA LEU A 3 -41.38 -15.40 31.29
C LEU A 3 -41.02 -14.28 32.29
N LEU A 4 -39.79 -13.76 32.19
CA LEU A 4 -39.35 -12.34 32.22
C LEU A 4 -37.83 -12.34 32.50
N ALA A 5 -36.96 -12.13 31.51
CA ALA A 5 -36.58 -10.83 30.92
C ALA A 5 -35.72 -9.95 31.84
N TRP A 6 -34.40 -9.93 31.61
CA TRP A 6 -33.50 -8.83 31.99
C TRP A 6 -32.14 -9.02 31.26
N THR A 7 -31.48 -8.09 30.58
CA THR A 7 -31.80 -6.78 29.99
C THR A 7 -30.83 -6.61 28.82
N LYS A 8 -31.38 -6.39 27.63
CA LYS A 8 -30.67 -5.96 26.43
C LYS A 8 -30.45 -4.46 26.56
N ARG A 9 -29.24 -3.99 26.87
CA ARG A 9 -28.80 -2.61 26.62
C ARG A 9 -27.28 -2.47 26.74
N GLU A 10 -26.72 -1.78 25.74
CA GLU A 10 -25.43 -1.08 25.73
C GLU A 10 -24.13 -1.91 25.63
N THR A 11 -23.57 -1.96 24.42
CA THR A 11 -22.32 -1.26 24.07
C THR A 11 -22.02 -1.47 22.58
N THR A 12 -22.67 -0.69 21.72
CA THR A 12 -22.42 -0.65 20.26
C THR A 12 -21.07 0.00 19.88
N LEU A 13 -20.27 0.44 20.86
CA LEU A 13 -18.95 1.07 20.66
C LEU A 13 -17.78 0.07 20.68
N THR A 14 -17.87 -1.03 21.43
CA THR A 14 -16.80 -2.03 21.54
C THR A 14 -16.69 -2.92 20.30
N ILE A 15 -17.82 -3.24 19.67
CA ILE A 15 -17.86 -4.06 18.44
C ILE A 15 -17.28 -3.29 17.22
N LYS A 16 -17.47 -1.97 17.17
CA LYS A 16 -16.95 -1.11 16.09
C LYS A 16 -15.42 -1.01 16.12
N ILE A 17 -14.82 -0.89 17.31
CA ILE A 17 -13.36 -0.82 17.49
C ILE A 17 -12.73 -2.18 17.19
N CYS A 18 -13.37 -3.27 17.63
CA CYS A 18 -12.88 -4.63 17.37
C CYS A 18 -12.78 -4.91 15.85
N ARG A 19 -13.75 -4.45 15.04
CA ARG A 19 -13.74 -4.63 13.57
C ARG A 19 -12.57 -3.93 12.87
N ILE A 20 -12.12 -2.77 13.35
CA ILE A 20 -10.99 -2.03 12.74
C ILE A 20 -9.65 -2.68 13.11
N LEU A 21 -9.49 -3.12 14.36
CA LEU A 21 -8.29 -3.83 14.81
C LEU A 21 -8.17 -5.21 14.14
N TYR A 22 -9.28 -5.93 14.01
CA TYR A 22 -9.32 -7.24 13.35
C TYR A 22 -8.95 -7.14 11.85
N MET A 23 -9.36 -6.07 11.16
CA MET A 23 -9.00 -5.83 9.76
C MET A 23 -7.50 -5.56 9.58
N LYS A 24 -6.87 -4.80 10.49
CA LYS A 24 -5.41 -4.59 10.50
C LYS A 24 -4.65 -5.89 10.74
N GLU A 25 -5.13 -6.74 11.65
CA GLU A 25 -4.50 -8.04 11.95
C GLU A 25 -4.69 -9.07 10.84
N ILE A 26 -5.86 -9.12 10.20
CA ILE A 26 -6.10 -9.98 9.04
C ILE A 26 -5.21 -9.57 7.85
N TRP A 27 -5.01 -8.28 7.62
CA TRP A 27 -4.03 -7.79 6.64
C TRP A 27 -2.59 -8.21 6.99
N ARG A 28 -2.24 -8.21 8.29
CA ARG A 28 -0.94 -8.67 8.80
C ARG A 28 -0.74 -10.18 8.64
N MET A 29 -1.80 -10.98 8.74
CA MET A 29 -1.79 -12.45 8.64
C MET A 29 -1.95 -12.99 7.21
N SER A 30 -2.60 -12.24 6.32
CA SER A 30 -2.80 -12.60 4.90
C SER A 30 -1.51 -12.48 4.05
N MET A 31 -0.43 -11.92 4.61
CA MET A 31 0.92 -11.86 4.01
C MET A 31 1.62 -13.24 3.99
N GLY A 32 0.87 -14.32 3.77
CA GLY A 32 1.34 -15.67 3.52
C GLY A 32 2.06 -15.74 2.17
N LYS A 33 3.33 -16.19 2.23
CA LYS A 33 4.29 -16.38 1.13
C LYS A 33 4.78 -15.08 0.47
N LYS A 34 5.78 -14.48 1.11
CA LYS A 34 6.62 -13.41 0.55
C LYS A 34 7.46 -13.96 -0.63
N LYS A 35 6.85 -14.17 -1.80
CA LYS A 35 7.61 -14.06 -3.06
C LYS A 35 8.30 -12.70 -3.03
N MET A 36 9.54 -12.60 -3.47
CA MET A 36 10.19 -11.30 -3.64
C MET A 36 9.45 -10.53 -4.72
N LYS A 37 8.37 -9.82 -4.34
CA LYS A 37 7.58 -9.01 -5.25
C LYS A 37 8.44 -7.82 -5.67
N GLY A 38 8.60 -7.65 -6.98
CA GLY A 38 9.26 -6.49 -7.53
C GLY A 38 8.34 -5.26 -7.45
N PRO A 39 8.85 -4.08 -7.85
CA PRO A 39 8.08 -2.85 -7.84
C PRO A 39 6.77 -2.97 -8.64
N ARG A 40 6.83 -3.66 -9.79
CA ARG A 40 5.70 -3.85 -10.68
C ARG A 40 4.62 -4.71 -10.04
N GLU A 41 4.99 -5.84 -9.43
CA GLU A 41 4.03 -6.73 -8.79
C GLU A 41 3.30 -6.02 -7.64
N ILE A 42 4.04 -5.24 -6.85
CA ILE A 42 3.48 -4.47 -5.73
C ILE A 42 2.51 -3.40 -6.24
N LEU A 43 2.90 -2.61 -7.24
CA LEU A 43 2.03 -1.56 -7.77
C LEU A 43 0.79 -2.11 -8.47
N ASN A 44 0.91 -3.25 -9.17
CA ASN A 44 -0.26 -3.93 -9.73
C ASN A 44 -1.20 -4.43 -8.65
N GLU A 45 -0.69 -5.02 -7.57
CA GLU A 45 -1.53 -5.44 -6.45
C GLU A 45 -2.27 -4.26 -5.83
N LEU A 46 -1.60 -3.11 -5.64
CA LEU A 46 -2.23 -1.89 -5.13
C LEU A 46 -3.26 -1.27 -6.08
N LYS A 47 -3.11 -1.49 -7.39
CA LYS A 47 -4.04 -0.96 -8.40
C LYS A 47 -5.31 -1.81 -8.54
N TRP A 48 -5.17 -3.14 -8.51
CA TRP A 48 -6.27 -4.05 -8.84
C TRP A 48 -7.07 -4.54 -7.63
N ARG A 49 -6.57 -4.34 -6.41
CA ARG A 49 -7.30 -4.67 -5.19
C ARG A 49 -8.33 -3.58 -4.88
N GLU A 50 -9.57 -4.00 -4.68
CA GLU A 50 -10.67 -3.11 -4.28
C GLU A 50 -10.49 -2.54 -2.86
N ASP A 51 -9.68 -3.19 -2.02
CA ASP A 51 -9.41 -2.78 -0.63
C ASP A 51 -8.16 -1.89 -0.49
N THR A 52 -7.50 -1.56 -1.60
CA THR A 52 -6.31 -0.68 -1.61
C THR A 52 -6.53 0.55 -2.45
N ASP A 53 -5.86 1.63 -2.05
CA ASP A 53 -5.98 2.93 -2.70
C ASP A 53 -4.60 3.37 -3.18
N LEU A 54 -4.38 3.30 -4.50
CA LEU A 54 -3.10 3.62 -5.12
C LEU A 54 -2.62 5.04 -4.75
N SER A 55 -3.52 5.99 -4.50
CA SER A 55 -3.16 7.37 -4.11
C SER A 55 -2.33 7.45 -2.82
N LYS A 56 -2.44 6.44 -1.95
CA LYS A 56 -1.67 6.35 -0.69
C LYS A 56 -0.27 5.79 -0.86
N ALA A 57 0.12 5.45 -2.10
CA ALA A 57 1.44 4.95 -2.42
C ALA A 57 2.39 6.10 -2.75
N GLU A 58 3.60 6.04 -2.21
CA GLU A 58 4.72 6.88 -2.60
C GLU A 58 5.78 6.00 -3.27
N ILE A 59 6.16 6.36 -4.50
CA ILE A 59 7.15 5.62 -5.28
C ILE A 59 8.42 6.46 -5.36
N TRP A 60 9.47 5.94 -4.74
CA TRP A 60 10.78 6.58 -4.68
C TRP A 60 11.67 5.99 -5.76
N TYR A 61 12.18 6.84 -6.65
CA TYR A 61 12.99 6.43 -7.79
C TYR A 61 14.23 7.30 -7.96
N MET A 62 15.24 6.72 -8.61
CA MET A 62 16.50 7.40 -8.88
C MET A 62 16.37 8.27 -10.13
N HIS A 63 16.72 9.56 -10.01
CA HIS A 63 16.66 10.55 -11.08
C HIS A 63 18.03 11.23 -11.21
N ARG A 64 18.63 11.13 -12.40
CA ARG A 64 19.94 11.75 -12.68
C ARG A 64 19.78 13.27 -12.70
N GLY A 65 20.60 13.98 -11.93
CA GLY A 65 20.57 15.44 -11.87
C GLY A 65 19.52 16.04 -10.92
N ALA A 66 18.82 15.23 -10.12
CA ALA A 66 18.07 15.73 -8.98
C ALA A 66 19.00 15.94 -7.77
N GLU A 67 18.61 16.86 -6.89
CA GLU A 67 19.16 16.94 -5.54
C GLU A 67 19.00 15.57 -4.85
N ASN A 68 20.07 15.04 -4.26
CA ASN A 68 20.16 13.67 -3.72
C ASN A 68 19.94 12.54 -4.74
N ASN A 69 19.94 12.81 -6.05
CA ASN A 69 19.71 11.85 -7.14
C ASN A 69 18.40 11.06 -7.03
N THR A 70 17.43 11.54 -6.24
CA THR A 70 16.17 10.83 -5.98
C THR A 70 14.97 11.75 -6.14
N LYS A 71 13.85 11.16 -6.55
CA LYS A 71 12.56 11.84 -6.63
C LYS A 71 11.48 10.90 -6.11
N ILE A 72 10.37 11.51 -5.68
CA ILE A 72 9.19 10.84 -5.17
C ILE A 72 8.05 11.21 -6.12
N ILE A 73 7.23 10.23 -6.45
CA ILE A 73 5.92 10.45 -7.08
C ILE A 73 4.86 9.80 -6.21
N HIS A 74 3.69 10.41 -6.16
CA HIS A 74 2.52 9.86 -5.51
C HIS A 74 1.72 8.99 -6.49
N GLY A 75 0.96 8.03 -5.96
CA GLY A 75 0.21 7.10 -6.78
C GLY A 75 -1.00 7.73 -7.50
N ASP A 76 -1.46 8.90 -7.06
CA ASP A 76 -2.47 9.72 -7.73
C ASP A 76 -1.93 10.38 -9.02
N GLU A 77 -0.63 10.63 -9.11
CA GLU A 77 0.03 11.11 -10.33
C GLU A 77 0.13 10.01 -11.41
N ILE A 78 -0.08 8.73 -11.04
CA ILE A 78 0.04 7.59 -11.95
C ILE A 78 -1.19 7.49 -12.84
N ARG A 79 -1.00 7.81 -14.12
CA ARG A 79 -2.02 7.62 -15.14
C ARG A 79 -2.16 6.16 -15.58
N THR A 80 -1.04 5.48 -15.83
CA THR A 80 -1.07 4.09 -16.31
C THR A 80 0.16 3.31 -15.84
N LEU A 81 -0.06 2.06 -15.46
CA LEU A 81 0.99 1.10 -15.14
C LEU A 81 1.20 0.20 -16.36
N GLU A 82 2.27 0.46 -17.11
CA GLU A 82 2.65 -0.34 -18.27
C GLU A 82 3.51 -1.55 -17.87
N ARG A 83 3.84 -2.39 -18.86
CA ARG A 83 4.66 -3.60 -18.63
C ARG A 83 6.03 -3.29 -18.02
N SER A 84 6.67 -2.20 -18.44
CA SER A 84 8.08 -1.91 -18.10
C SER A 84 8.30 -0.54 -17.44
N PHE A 85 7.30 0.33 -17.45
CA PHE A 85 7.38 1.69 -16.93
C PHE A 85 6.05 2.14 -16.32
N ILE A 86 6.13 3.15 -15.45
CA ILE A 86 5.01 3.92 -14.94
C ILE A 86 4.83 5.12 -15.85
N VAL A 87 3.61 5.38 -16.29
CA VAL A 87 3.25 6.55 -17.10
C VAL A 87 2.58 7.58 -16.21
N LEU A 88 3.18 8.76 -16.16
CA LEU A 88 2.65 9.99 -15.58
C LEU A 88 2.21 10.91 -16.73
N ASP A 89 1.59 12.04 -16.42
CA ASP A 89 1.19 13.00 -17.46
C ASP A 89 2.40 13.61 -18.21
N ASN A 90 3.51 13.85 -17.50
CA ASN A 90 4.67 14.55 -18.04
C ASN A 90 5.92 13.68 -18.19
N ALA A 91 5.89 12.42 -17.77
CA ALA A 91 7.07 11.56 -17.75
C ALA A 91 6.76 10.07 -17.71
N SER A 92 7.74 9.25 -18.08
CA SER A 92 7.71 7.80 -17.88
C SER A 92 8.87 7.35 -16.98
N ILE A 93 8.56 6.50 -15.99
CA ILE A 93 9.53 6.04 -14.99
C ILE A 93 9.71 4.53 -15.12
N PRO A 94 10.91 4.05 -15.52
CA PRO A 94 11.19 2.63 -15.57
C PRO A 94 11.22 1.97 -14.18
N TYR A 95 10.62 0.78 -14.03
CA TYR A 95 10.56 0.10 -12.73
C TYR A 95 11.93 -0.19 -12.11
N HIS A 96 12.96 -0.42 -12.94
CA HIS A 96 14.31 -0.71 -12.44
C HIS A 96 14.97 0.45 -11.68
N ARG A 97 14.45 1.68 -11.85
CA ARG A 97 14.88 2.89 -11.14
C ARG A 97 14.23 3.05 -9.78
N ILE A 98 13.13 2.33 -9.53
CA ILE A 98 12.43 2.36 -8.25
C ILE A 98 13.26 1.57 -7.24
N PHE A 99 13.50 2.19 -6.10
CA PHE A 99 14.26 1.56 -5.02
C PHE A 99 13.49 1.46 -3.71
N LYS A 100 12.41 2.22 -3.54
CA LYS A 100 11.57 2.18 -2.35
C LYS A 100 10.12 2.48 -2.74
N ILE A 101 9.17 1.76 -2.13
CA ILE A 101 7.74 2.05 -2.22
C ILE A 101 7.22 2.10 -0.79
N VAL A 102 6.51 3.17 -0.47
CA VAL A 102 5.83 3.37 0.82
C VAL A 102 4.33 3.36 0.55
N TYR A 103 3.56 2.71 1.40
CA TYR A 103 2.10 2.70 1.33
C TYR A 103 1.54 2.97 2.71
N GLY A 104 0.78 4.06 2.86
CA GLY A 104 0.18 4.43 4.16
C GLY A 104 1.22 4.61 5.29
N GLY A 105 2.43 5.06 4.95
CA GLY A 105 3.54 5.23 5.90
C GLY A 105 4.43 3.99 6.11
N GLU A 106 4.06 2.82 5.57
CA GLU A 106 4.85 1.60 5.71
C GLU A 106 5.67 1.27 4.45
N VAL A 107 6.92 0.86 4.62
CA VAL A 107 7.78 0.47 3.49
C VAL A 107 7.41 -0.93 3.01
N VAL A 108 6.65 -0.99 1.91
CA VAL A 108 6.23 -2.25 1.28
C VAL A 108 7.29 -2.82 0.33
N TYR A 109 8.17 -1.96 -0.20
CA TYR A 109 9.29 -2.36 -1.05
C TYR A 109 10.55 -1.58 -0.69
N LYS A 110 11.68 -2.29 -0.60
CA LYS A 110 13.02 -1.68 -0.55
C LYS A 110 14.00 -2.55 -1.32
N LYS A 111 14.76 -1.94 -2.23
CA LYS A 111 15.82 -2.62 -2.98
C LYS A 111 16.98 -2.93 -2.03
N LYS A 112 17.31 -4.22 -1.89
CA LYS A 112 18.29 -4.73 -0.89
C LYS A 112 19.72 -4.19 -1.06
N ASN A 113 20.09 -3.73 -2.26
CA ASN A 113 21.47 -3.34 -2.60
C ASN A 113 21.68 -1.81 -2.75
N LEU A 114 20.77 -0.96 -2.25
CA LEU A 114 21.07 0.47 -2.19
C LEU A 114 21.93 0.74 -0.94
N ARG A 115 23.24 0.92 -1.13
CA ARG A 115 24.10 1.62 -0.17
C ARG A 115 23.85 3.11 -0.42
N ILE A 116 23.03 3.71 0.44
CA ILE A 116 22.75 5.15 0.45
C ILE A 116 23.88 5.83 1.20
#